data_AF-A0A3N2KRD5-F1
#
_entry.id   AF-A0A3N2KRD5-F1
#
_cell.length_a   1.000
_cell.length_b   1.000
_cell.length_c   1.000
_cell.angle_alpha   90.00
_cell.angle_beta   90.00
_cell.angle_gamma   90.00
#
_symmetry.space_group_name_H-M   'P 1'
#
loop_
_entity.id
_entity.type
_entity.pdbx_description
1 polymer ?
#
loop_
_entity_poly.entity_id
_entity_poly.type
_entity_poly.pdbx_seq_one_letter_code
_entity_poly.pdbx_strand_id
1 'polypeptide(L)'
;MTDQERFRERVVDAFDKFFSSKFIEYKPYMLCDYEIITDAKGRSTIYYDGGLLRWAQNFASIVTVEGSQDMEYNGKDFKQLLLKSEDGNIRRLNFSDFHYYNSLYVGKDSNKFGFGFDASKAKYVNLLDTQRVNPESLASNVGRQLLIGYSFNTVNNRDSMRTCYRLYSLNCNQESDASTIRKQILLAQAFILLLALKYPVVCLPSYNGGNIYPYMYEITKEVGAIYAPQLRAKLHEVEQSLFEHGLTYENSL
;
A
#
# COMPACT_ATOMS: atom_id res chain seq x y z
N MET A 1 -21.62 -4.43 25.59
CA MET A 1 -20.45 -4.29 24.72
C MET A 1 -20.16 -2.81 24.48
N THR A 2 -19.05 -2.32 25.01
CA THR A 2 -18.56 -0.94 24.87
C THR A 2 -17.98 -0.69 23.48
N ASP A 3 -17.77 0.56 23.10
CA ASP A 3 -17.13 0.91 21.83
C ASP A 3 -15.67 0.43 21.74
N GLN A 4 -14.99 0.33 22.88
CA GLN A 4 -13.64 -0.23 22.96
C GLN A 4 -13.63 -1.74 22.71
N GLU A 5 -14.58 -2.48 23.31
CA GLU A 5 -14.75 -3.92 23.08
C GLU A 5 -15.08 -4.20 21.59
N ARG A 6 -16.03 -3.47 21.01
CA ARG A 6 -16.35 -3.54 19.57
C ARG A 6 -15.13 -3.26 18.70
N PHE A 7 -14.34 -2.25 19.05
CA PHE A 7 -13.15 -1.89 18.29
C PHE A 7 -12.09 -2.99 18.37
N ARG A 8 -11.87 -3.56 19.56
CA ARG A 8 -10.94 -4.69 19.74
C ARG A 8 -11.32 -5.89 18.87
N GLU A 9 -12.59 -6.29 18.87
CA GLU A 9 -13.08 -7.38 18.00
C GLU A 9 -12.79 -7.10 16.51
N ARG A 10 -12.99 -5.85 16.07
CA ARG A 10 -12.67 -5.45 14.70
C ARG A 10 -11.18 -5.51 14.36
N VAL A 11 -10.31 -5.20 15.32
CA VAL A 11 -8.86 -5.33 15.12
C VAL A 11 -8.46 -6.80 15.02
N VAL A 12 -9.01 -7.66 15.88
CA VAL A 12 -8.80 -9.11 15.82
C VAL A 12 -9.25 -9.66 14.46
N ASP A 13 -10.49 -9.38 14.06
CA ASP A 13 -11.04 -9.77 12.75
C ASP A 13 -10.19 -9.26 11.57
N ALA A 14 -9.66 -8.04 11.67
CA ALA A 14 -8.75 -7.50 10.66
C ALA A 14 -7.44 -8.28 10.54
N PHE A 15 -6.81 -8.65 11.66
CA PHE A 15 -5.60 -9.48 11.63
C PHE A 15 -5.89 -10.89 11.12
N ASP A 16 -6.99 -11.52 11.56
CA ASP A 16 -7.38 -12.85 11.10
C ASP A 16 -7.64 -12.87 9.58
N LYS A 17 -8.36 -11.87 9.07
CA LYS A 17 -8.60 -11.69 7.63
C LYS A 17 -7.33 -11.38 6.85
N PHE A 18 -6.40 -10.64 7.45
CA PHE A 18 -5.11 -10.36 6.83
C PHE A 18 -4.31 -11.66 6.61
N PHE A 19 -4.22 -12.52 7.63
CA PHE A 19 -3.51 -13.79 7.52
C PHE A 19 -4.16 -14.78 6.55
N SER A 20 -5.49 -14.80 6.49
CA SER A 20 -6.26 -15.63 5.55
C SER A 20 -6.47 -14.98 4.18
N SER A 21 -5.85 -13.81 3.94
CA SER A 21 -6.03 -13.11 2.67
C SER A 21 -5.28 -13.83 1.54
N LYS A 22 -5.92 -13.86 0.36
CA LYS A 22 -5.28 -14.34 -0.88
C LYS A 22 -3.95 -13.64 -1.18
N PHE A 23 -3.74 -12.43 -0.65
CA PHE A 23 -2.47 -11.72 -0.78
C PHE A 23 -1.36 -12.39 0.02
N ILE A 24 -1.57 -12.65 1.31
CA ILE A 24 -0.55 -13.24 2.20
C ILE A 24 -0.26 -14.69 1.84
N GLU A 25 -1.25 -15.42 1.33
CA GLU A 25 -1.08 -16.80 0.86
C GLU A 25 -0.60 -16.90 -0.59
N TYR A 26 -0.46 -15.78 -1.30
CA TYR A 26 -0.12 -15.80 -2.72
C TYR A 26 1.28 -16.37 -2.96
N LYS A 27 1.39 -17.37 -3.85
CA LYS A 27 2.65 -18.01 -4.24
C LYS A 27 2.97 -17.67 -5.70
N PRO A 28 3.57 -16.50 -5.98
CA PRO A 28 3.68 -15.99 -7.35
C PRO A 28 4.55 -16.86 -8.27
N TYR A 29 5.51 -17.60 -7.71
CA TYR A 29 6.41 -18.49 -8.47
C TYR A 29 5.79 -19.85 -8.81
N MET A 30 4.59 -20.17 -8.31
CA MET A 30 3.85 -21.38 -8.69
C MET A 30 3.00 -21.18 -9.96
N LEU A 31 2.86 -19.95 -10.43
CA LEU A 31 2.07 -19.59 -11.60
C LEU A 31 2.97 -19.44 -12.81
N CYS A 32 2.50 -19.87 -13.99
CA CYS A 32 3.21 -19.61 -15.23
C CYS A 32 3.12 -18.12 -15.63
N ASP A 33 3.94 -17.70 -16.60
CA ASP A 33 4.04 -16.28 -16.98
C ASP A 33 2.72 -15.71 -17.49
N TYR A 34 1.95 -16.50 -18.22
CA TYR A 34 0.63 -16.09 -18.70
C TYR A 34 -0.36 -15.88 -17.55
N GLU A 35 -0.38 -16.81 -16.59
CA GLU A 35 -1.30 -16.77 -15.44
C GLU A 35 -1.01 -15.56 -14.54
N ILE A 36 0.26 -15.33 -14.18
CA ILE A 36 0.63 -14.21 -13.29
C ILE A 36 0.32 -12.85 -13.94
N ILE A 37 0.55 -12.71 -15.25
CA ILE A 37 0.23 -11.47 -15.97
C ILE A 37 -1.28 -11.27 -16.08
N THR A 38 -2.02 -12.33 -16.45
CA THR A 38 -3.48 -12.26 -16.59
C THR A 38 -4.13 -11.90 -15.24
N ASP A 39 -3.68 -12.54 -14.17
CA ASP A 39 -4.11 -12.21 -12.81
C ASP A 39 -3.76 -10.76 -12.44
N ALA A 40 -2.54 -10.29 -12.72
CA ALA A 40 -2.13 -8.91 -12.46
C ALA A 40 -2.93 -7.86 -13.23
N LYS A 41 -3.42 -8.16 -14.45
CA LYS A 41 -4.34 -7.30 -15.19
C LYS A 41 -5.76 -7.34 -14.63
N GLY A 42 -6.24 -8.54 -14.29
CA GLY A 42 -7.56 -8.78 -13.72
C GLY A 42 -7.72 -8.31 -12.27
N ARG A 43 -6.61 -8.05 -11.56
CA ARG A 43 -6.60 -7.38 -10.25
C ARG A 43 -7.06 -5.94 -10.38
N SER A 44 -8.38 -5.75 -10.36
CA SER A 44 -8.98 -4.47 -10.07
C SER A 44 -8.61 -4.04 -8.65
N THR A 45 -8.61 -2.73 -8.42
CA THR A 45 -8.39 -2.14 -7.10
C THR A 45 -9.53 -2.58 -6.19
N ILE A 46 -9.37 -3.69 -5.46
CA ILE A 46 -10.41 -4.15 -4.53
C ILE A 46 -10.47 -3.10 -3.41
N TYR A 47 -11.63 -2.50 -3.17
CA TYR A 47 -11.85 -1.66 -1.99
C TYR A 47 -12.50 -2.55 -0.93
N TYR A 48 -11.72 -3.05 0.01
CA TYR A 48 -12.24 -3.60 1.24
C TYR A 48 -12.53 -2.42 2.13
N ASP A 49 -13.74 -2.39 2.65
CA ASP A 49 -14.26 -1.33 3.50
C ASP A 49 -13.68 -1.40 4.93
N GLY A 50 -12.42 -1.84 5.05
CA GLY A 50 -11.71 -1.92 6.33
C GLY A 50 -11.19 -0.57 6.81
N GLY A 51 -11.38 0.51 6.03
CA GLY A 51 -10.90 1.84 6.37
C GLY A 51 -9.47 2.15 5.93
N LEU A 52 -8.66 2.66 6.87
CA LEU A 52 -7.21 2.83 6.72
C LEU A 52 -6.47 1.52 6.45
N LEU A 53 -7.13 0.38 6.67
CA LEU A 53 -6.71 -0.93 6.20
C LEU A 53 -6.89 -1.11 4.68
N ARG A 54 -6.16 -0.32 3.88
CA ARG A 54 -5.90 -0.60 2.45
C ARG A 54 -4.77 -1.62 2.20
N TRP A 55 -4.58 -2.58 3.10
CA TRP A 55 -3.26 -3.21 3.32
C TRP A 55 -2.86 -4.26 2.27
N ALA A 56 -3.77 -4.67 1.41
CA ALA A 56 -3.57 -5.89 0.64
C ALA A 56 -4.28 -5.92 -0.72
N GLN A 57 -4.64 -4.77 -1.28
CA GLN A 57 -5.65 -4.75 -2.34
C GLN A 57 -5.20 -4.17 -3.68
N ASN A 58 -4.12 -3.41 -3.64
CA ASN A 58 -3.48 -2.80 -4.81
C ASN A 58 -2.05 -3.26 -4.88
N PHE A 59 -1.86 -4.58 -4.86
CA PHE A 59 -0.56 -5.16 -5.12
C PHE A 59 -0.56 -5.77 -6.50
N ALA A 60 0.55 -5.59 -7.20
CA ALA A 60 0.77 -6.10 -8.54
C ALA A 60 -0.42 -5.87 -9.52
N SER A 61 -1.01 -4.68 -9.51
CA SER A 61 -2.05 -4.31 -10.48
C SER A 61 -1.44 -3.63 -11.69
N ILE A 62 -1.73 -4.14 -12.89
CA ILE A 62 -1.31 -3.50 -14.14
C ILE A 62 -2.29 -2.37 -14.48
N VAL A 63 -1.75 -1.19 -14.75
CA VAL A 63 -2.51 -0.01 -15.17
C VAL A 63 -1.87 0.65 -16.39
N THR A 64 -2.69 1.36 -17.16
CA THR A 64 -2.28 2.12 -18.35
C THR A 64 -2.32 3.61 -18.03
N VAL A 65 -1.28 4.35 -18.43
CA VAL A 65 -1.27 5.80 -18.30
C VAL A 65 -2.20 6.43 -19.33
N GLU A 66 -3.19 7.20 -18.87
CA GLU A 66 -4.13 7.93 -19.76
C GLU A 66 -3.76 9.41 -19.90
N GLY A 67 -2.81 9.90 -19.11
CA GLY A 67 -2.34 11.28 -19.14
C GLY A 67 -2.60 12.02 -17.83
N SER A 68 -2.91 13.31 -17.94
CA SER A 68 -3.26 14.14 -16.79
C SER A 68 -4.51 14.98 -17.04
N GLN A 69 -5.15 15.41 -15.97
CA GLN A 69 -6.35 16.23 -15.99
C GLN A 69 -6.21 17.39 -15.00
N ASP A 70 -6.56 18.59 -15.45
CA ASP A 70 -6.74 19.76 -14.60
C ASP A 70 -8.06 19.64 -13.82
N MET A 71 -8.00 19.96 -12.53
CA MET A 71 -9.09 19.84 -11.57
C MET A 71 -9.15 21.10 -10.72
N GLU A 72 -10.32 21.36 -10.15
CA GLU A 72 -10.57 22.51 -9.27
C GLU A 72 -11.30 22.02 -8.01
N TYR A 73 -10.88 22.52 -6.84
CA TYR A 73 -11.60 22.31 -5.58
C TYR A 73 -11.52 23.55 -4.67
N ASN A 74 -12.68 24.15 -4.39
CA ASN A 74 -12.83 25.37 -3.56
C ASN A 74 -11.98 26.56 -4.04
N GLY A 75 -12.03 26.86 -5.34
CA GLY A 75 -11.27 27.91 -6.02
C GLY A 75 -9.78 27.60 -6.18
N LYS A 76 -9.35 26.34 -5.99
CA LYS A 76 -7.94 25.95 -6.10
C LYS A 76 -7.74 24.93 -7.21
N ASP A 77 -6.99 25.33 -8.22
CA ASP A 77 -6.61 24.45 -9.32
C ASP A 77 -5.50 23.47 -8.91
N PHE A 78 -5.61 22.24 -9.39
CA PHE A 78 -4.61 21.19 -9.20
C PHE A 78 -4.65 20.18 -10.34
N LYS A 79 -3.59 19.39 -10.49
CA LYS A 79 -3.47 18.35 -11.53
C LYS A 79 -3.54 16.95 -10.95
N GLN A 80 -4.17 16.06 -11.72
CA GLN A 80 -4.22 14.64 -11.43
C GLN A 80 -3.63 13.81 -12.57
N LEU A 81 -2.85 12.79 -12.21
CA LEU A 81 -2.43 11.72 -13.10
C LEU A 81 -3.57 10.72 -13.24
N LEU A 82 -3.88 10.33 -14.47
CA LEU A 82 -4.92 9.36 -14.80
C LEU A 82 -4.29 8.01 -15.15
N LEU A 83 -4.68 6.97 -14.41
CA LEU A 83 -4.27 5.59 -14.62
C LEU A 83 -5.50 4.71 -14.80
N LYS A 84 -5.56 3.91 -15.85
CA LYS A 84 -6.71 3.07 -16.20
C LYS A 84 -6.40 1.60 -16.02
N SER A 85 -7.23 0.88 -15.27
CA SER A 85 -7.17 -0.58 -15.17
C SER A 85 -7.85 -1.25 -16.36
N GLU A 86 -7.64 -2.57 -16.52
CA GLU A 86 -8.20 -3.35 -17.63
C GLU A 86 -9.73 -3.35 -17.65
N ASP A 87 -10.38 -3.31 -16.48
CA ASP A 87 -11.83 -3.19 -16.31
C ASP A 87 -12.40 -1.80 -16.68
N GLY A 88 -11.54 -0.86 -17.09
CA GLY A 88 -11.91 0.49 -17.49
C GLY A 88 -11.99 1.51 -16.34
N ASN A 89 -11.77 1.10 -15.09
CA ASN A 89 -11.78 2.03 -13.96
C ASN A 89 -10.61 3.01 -14.03
N ILE A 90 -10.90 4.30 -13.88
CA ILE A 90 -9.89 5.37 -13.88
C ILE A 90 -9.52 5.72 -12.45
N ARG A 91 -8.27 5.45 -12.10
CA ARG A 91 -7.61 5.92 -10.90
C ARG A 91 -7.01 7.30 -11.14
N ARG A 92 -7.25 8.20 -10.18
CA ARG A 92 -6.75 9.57 -10.21
C ARG A 92 -5.77 9.77 -9.05
N LEU A 93 -4.53 10.14 -9.36
CA LEU A 93 -3.49 10.42 -8.36
C LEU A 93 -3.16 11.92 -8.39
N ASN A 94 -3.21 12.60 -7.25
CA ASN A 94 -2.89 14.03 -7.24
C ASN A 94 -1.40 14.23 -7.48
N PHE A 95 -1.01 15.22 -8.28
CA PHE A 95 0.40 15.56 -8.49
C PHE A 95 1.10 15.90 -7.17
N SER A 96 0.36 16.50 -6.23
CA SER A 96 0.84 16.77 -4.88
C SER A 96 1.34 15.54 -4.13
N ASP A 97 0.83 14.35 -4.44
CA ASP A 97 1.21 13.11 -3.75
C ASP A 97 2.67 12.73 -4.06
N PHE A 98 3.22 13.21 -5.17
CA PHE A 98 4.59 12.95 -5.62
C PHE A 98 5.62 13.98 -5.10
N HIS A 99 5.16 15.11 -4.55
CA HIS A 99 6.03 16.21 -4.16
C HIS A 99 6.59 16.11 -2.73
N TYR A 100 5.88 15.44 -1.82
CA TYR A 100 6.26 15.41 -0.41
C TYR A 100 7.02 14.13 -0.05
N TYR A 101 8.03 14.29 0.80
CA TYR A 101 8.49 13.21 1.65
C TYR A 101 7.47 13.03 2.77
N ASN A 102 6.97 11.81 2.90
CA ASN A 102 5.98 11.43 3.87
C ASN A 102 6.62 10.56 4.95
N SER A 103 6.04 10.57 6.14
CA SER A 103 6.33 9.58 7.18
C SER A 103 5.20 8.55 7.24
N LEU A 104 5.44 7.41 7.89
CA LEU A 104 4.31 6.69 8.47
C LEU A 104 3.65 7.59 9.51
N TYR A 105 2.34 7.44 9.71
CA TYR A 105 1.69 8.25 10.72
C TYR A 105 2.02 7.74 12.11
N VAL A 106 2.17 8.68 13.03
CA VAL A 106 2.17 8.42 14.46
C VAL A 106 0.81 8.81 15.03
N GLY A 107 0.41 8.17 16.13
CA GLY A 107 -0.71 8.70 16.92
C GLY A 107 -0.36 10.09 17.47
N LYS A 108 -1.37 10.92 17.69
CA LYS A 108 -1.18 12.17 18.45
C LYS A 108 -1.28 11.85 19.94
N ASP A 109 -0.27 12.22 20.72
CA ASP A 109 -0.24 12.04 22.19
C ASP A 109 -1.31 12.88 22.93
N SER A 110 -2.03 13.74 22.21
CA SER A 110 -3.06 14.62 22.78
C SER A 110 -4.45 13.99 22.76
N ASN A 111 -5.37 14.47 23.62
CA ASN A 111 -6.82 14.19 23.60
C ASN A 111 -7.55 14.54 22.27
N LYS A 112 -6.83 14.83 21.18
CA LYS A 112 -7.35 15.16 19.86
C LYS A 112 -7.21 13.96 18.91
N PHE A 113 -8.25 13.72 18.12
CA PHE A 113 -8.24 12.72 17.05
C PHE A 113 -7.32 13.14 15.89
N GLY A 114 -6.74 12.16 15.19
CA GLY A 114 -6.05 12.37 13.91
C GLY A 114 -4.61 11.85 13.85
N PHE A 115 -3.94 12.17 12.75
CA PHE A 115 -2.63 11.62 12.38
C PHE A 115 -1.52 12.65 12.57
N GLY A 116 -0.36 12.23 13.07
CA GLY A 116 0.83 13.07 13.15
C GLY A 116 1.87 12.74 12.07
N PHE A 117 2.47 13.78 11.49
CA PHE A 117 3.70 13.68 10.71
C PHE A 117 4.94 13.59 11.61
N ASP A 118 5.86 12.68 11.29
CA ASP A 118 7.17 12.56 11.94
C ASP A 118 8.28 12.96 10.95
N ALA A 119 8.77 14.19 11.10
CA ALA A 119 9.83 14.74 10.26
C ALA A 119 11.14 13.93 10.31
N SER A 120 11.44 13.28 11.43
CA SER A 120 12.65 12.47 11.60
C SER A 120 12.61 11.16 10.80
N LYS A 121 11.41 10.72 10.40
CA LYS A 121 11.16 9.48 9.64
C LYS A 121 10.55 9.76 8.27
N ALA A 122 10.58 11.00 7.79
CA ALA A 122 10.00 11.43 6.53
C ALA A 122 10.86 11.00 5.34
N LYS A 123 10.75 9.73 4.94
CA LYS A 123 11.54 9.14 3.84
C LYS A 123 10.70 8.58 2.69
N TYR A 124 9.38 8.50 2.85
CA TYR A 124 8.52 7.83 1.88
C TYR A 124 8.04 8.79 0.79
N VAL A 125 8.47 8.55 -0.44
CA VAL A 125 8.03 9.25 -1.65
C VAL A 125 7.58 8.23 -2.70
N ASN A 126 6.75 8.63 -3.66
CA ASN A 126 6.36 7.79 -4.80
C ASN A 126 7.57 7.49 -5.69
N LEU A 127 7.78 6.20 -6.00
CA LEU A 127 8.89 5.73 -6.83
C LEU A 127 8.39 4.99 -8.07
N LEU A 128 9.07 5.16 -9.20
CA LEU A 128 9.01 4.34 -10.41
C LEU A 128 10.40 3.73 -10.64
N ASP A 129 10.49 2.40 -10.62
CA ASP A 129 11.77 1.68 -10.79
C ASP A 129 12.88 2.21 -9.86
N THR A 130 12.53 2.43 -8.58
CA THR A 130 13.39 3.01 -7.51
C THR A 130 13.72 4.50 -7.65
N GLN A 131 13.37 5.14 -8.75
CA GLN A 131 13.56 6.58 -8.95
C GLN A 131 12.34 7.38 -8.52
N ARG A 132 12.56 8.59 -8.01
CA ARG A 132 11.46 9.49 -7.67
C ARG A 132 10.65 9.80 -8.92
N VAL A 133 9.33 9.63 -8.82
CA VAL A 133 8.43 9.92 -9.93
C VAL A 133 8.33 11.43 -10.13
N ASN A 134 8.54 11.86 -11.38
CA ASN A 134 8.05 13.13 -11.89
C ASN A 134 6.65 12.88 -12.52
N PRO A 135 5.56 13.41 -11.93
CA PRO A 135 4.21 13.09 -12.41
C PRO A 135 3.92 13.67 -13.81
N GLU A 136 4.52 14.80 -14.19
CA GLU A 136 4.42 15.38 -15.54
C GLU A 136 5.06 14.45 -16.58
N SER A 137 6.28 13.98 -16.31
CA SER A 137 6.98 13.04 -17.18
C SER A 137 6.20 11.74 -17.30
N LEU A 138 5.65 11.23 -16.18
CA LEU A 138 4.85 10.01 -16.19
C LEU A 138 3.57 10.19 -17.01
N ALA A 139 2.83 11.28 -16.80
CA ALA A 139 1.61 11.61 -17.54
C ALA A 139 1.86 11.78 -19.05
N SER A 140 3.07 12.18 -19.47
CA SER A 140 3.41 12.31 -20.89
C SER A 140 3.54 10.97 -21.62
N ASN A 141 3.61 9.85 -20.90
CA ASN A 141 3.77 8.51 -21.47
C ASN A 141 2.42 7.80 -21.67
N VAL A 142 1.48 8.42 -22.39
CA VAL A 142 0.14 7.88 -22.64
C VAL A 142 0.21 6.50 -23.33
N GLY A 143 -0.63 5.56 -22.88
CA GLY A 143 -0.68 4.18 -23.38
C GLY A 143 0.37 3.26 -22.76
N ARG A 144 1.34 3.79 -21.98
CA ARG A 144 2.33 2.96 -21.30
C ARG A 144 1.69 2.17 -20.17
N GLN A 145 1.99 0.87 -20.12
CA GLN A 145 1.62 0.00 -19.01
C GLN A 145 2.65 0.10 -17.88
N LEU A 146 2.14 0.14 -16.66
CA LEU A 146 2.91 0.17 -15.43
C LEU A 146 2.34 -0.85 -14.46
N LEU A 147 3.19 -1.35 -13.58
CA LEU A 147 2.77 -2.15 -12.44
C LEU A 147 2.67 -1.24 -11.21
N ILE A 148 1.50 -1.18 -10.59
CA ILE A 148 1.39 -0.75 -9.20
C ILE A 148 1.80 -1.96 -8.35
N GLY A 149 3.06 -2.00 -7.93
CA GLY A 149 3.60 -3.12 -7.15
C GLY A 149 2.96 -3.20 -5.77
N TYR A 150 2.92 -2.09 -5.05
CA TYR A 150 2.11 -1.93 -3.83
C TYR A 150 1.90 -0.45 -3.48
N SER A 151 0.95 -0.20 -2.58
CA SER A 151 0.68 1.13 -2.04
C SER A 151 0.35 1.09 -0.56
N PHE A 152 0.70 2.12 0.18
CA PHE A 152 0.47 2.19 1.63
C PHE A 152 0.17 3.62 2.08
N ASN A 153 -0.52 3.74 3.21
CA ASN A 153 -0.89 5.04 3.76
C ASN A 153 0.30 5.67 4.50
N THR A 154 0.46 6.97 4.28
CA THR A 154 1.51 7.82 4.86
C THR A 154 0.90 9.17 5.21
N VAL A 155 1.66 10.05 5.86
CA VAL A 155 1.23 11.41 6.21
C VAL A 155 2.28 12.40 5.76
N ASN A 156 1.83 13.51 5.19
CA ASN A 156 2.72 14.60 4.78
C ASN A 156 2.91 15.63 5.90
N ASN A 157 3.79 16.59 5.68
CA ASN A 157 4.09 17.70 6.61
C ASN A 157 2.91 18.66 6.90
N ARG A 158 1.71 18.40 6.35
CA ARG A 158 0.47 19.12 6.65
C ARG A 158 -0.50 18.27 7.48
N ASP A 159 -0.01 17.21 8.13
CA ASP A 159 -0.80 16.22 8.86
C ASP A 159 -1.92 15.60 8.01
N SER A 160 -1.72 15.55 6.69
CA SER A 160 -2.73 15.08 5.75
C SER A 160 -2.34 13.70 5.25
N MET A 161 -3.27 12.76 5.35
CA MET A 161 -3.04 11.40 4.90
C MET A 161 -2.87 11.34 3.38
N ARG A 162 -1.87 10.60 2.94
CA ARG A 162 -1.50 10.38 1.55
C ARG A 162 -1.31 8.90 1.29
N THR A 163 -1.43 8.50 0.04
CA THR A 163 -1.06 7.15 -0.40
C THR A 163 0.30 7.23 -1.09
N CYS A 164 1.24 6.44 -0.60
CA CYS A 164 2.55 6.26 -1.22
C CYS A 164 2.50 5.03 -2.13
N TYR A 165 3.05 5.15 -3.33
CA TYR A 165 3.03 4.17 -4.41
C TYR A 165 4.43 3.67 -4.72
N ARG A 166 4.51 2.38 -5.04
CA ARG A 166 5.66 1.77 -5.68
C ARG A 166 5.24 1.31 -7.06
N LEU A 167 5.71 2.04 -8.06
CA LEU A 167 5.43 1.80 -9.47
C LEU A 167 6.64 1.13 -10.12
N TYR A 168 6.38 0.30 -11.11
CA TYR A 168 7.42 -0.37 -11.88
C TYR A 168 7.05 -0.32 -13.36
N SER A 169 8.03 -0.07 -14.21
CA SER A 169 7.82 -0.08 -15.66
C SER A 169 7.59 -1.51 -16.13
N LEU A 170 6.64 -1.69 -17.04
CA LEU A 170 6.45 -2.93 -17.78
C LEU A 170 6.89 -2.73 -19.22
N ASN A 171 7.54 -3.73 -19.80
CA ASN A 171 8.18 -3.64 -21.10
C ASN A 171 7.43 -4.38 -22.21
N CYS A 172 6.22 -4.87 -21.92
CA CYS A 172 5.42 -5.69 -22.83
C CYS A 172 6.15 -6.95 -23.28
N ASN A 173 7.10 -7.42 -22.48
CA ASN A 173 7.80 -8.68 -22.68
C ASN A 173 7.35 -9.63 -21.58
N GLN A 174 6.67 -10.71 -21.98
CA GLN A 174 5.97 -11.63 -21.09
C GLN A 174 6.86 -12.17 -19.97
N GLU A 175 8.05 -12.67 -20.29
CA GLU A 175 8.97 -13.25 -19.30
C GLU A 175 9.45 -12.19 -18.29
N SER A 176 9.89 -11.03 -18.80
CA SER A 176 10.42 -9.95 -17.95
C SER A 176 9.34 -9.29 -17.07
N ASP A 177 8.13 -9.12 -17.61
CA ASP A 177 7.00 -8.54 -16.91
C ASP A 177 6.51 -9.52 -15.84
N ALA A 178 6.39 -10.82 -16.17
CA ALA A 178 6.05 -11.86 -15.21
C ALA A 178 7.07 -11.93 -14.07
N SER A 179 8.37 -11.93 -14.40
CA SER A 179 9.45 -11.89 -13.40
C SER A 179 9.35 -10.67 -12.47
N THR A 180 9.08 -9.49 -13.04
CA THR A 180 8.87 -8.24 -12.29
C THR A 180 7.68 -8.38 -11.35
N ILE A 181 6.54 -8.86 -11.85
CA ILE A 181 5.31 -9.06 -11.05
C ILE A 181 5.58 -10.00 -9.88
N ARG A 182 6.19 -11.18 -10.13
CA ARG A 182 6.47 -12.15 -9.07
C ARG A 182 7.33 -11.56 -7.96
N LYS A 183 8.41 -10.88 -8.34
CA LYS A 183 9.30 -10.18 -7.42
C LYS A 183 8.54 -9.16 -6.58
N GLN A 184 7.72 -8.31 -7.21
CA GLN A 184 7.02 -7.25 -6.47
C GLN A 184 5.93 -7.78 -5.55
N ILE A 185 5.31 -8.92 -5.86
CA ILE A 185 4.35 -9.56 -4.95
C ILE A 185 5.04 -10.01 -3.66
N LEU A 186 6.17 -10.72 -3.75
CA LEU A 186 6.91 -11.14 -2.54
C LEU A 186 7.42 -9.93 -1.74
N LEU A 187 7.95 -8.90 -2.42
CA LEU A 187 8.41 -7.68 -1.76
C LEU A 187 7.26 -6.95 -1.05
N ALA A 188 6.07 -6.91 -1.65
CA ALA A 188 4.88 -6.33 -1.04
C ALA A 188 4.43 -7.13 0.20
N GLN A 189 4.44 -8.46 0.13
CA GLN A 189 4.12 -9.34 1.26
C GLN A 189 5.09 -9.11 2.43
N ALA A 190 6.41 -9.10 2.15
CA ALA A 190 7.42 -8.86 3.18
C ALA A 190 7.28 -7.47 3.80
N PHE A 191 7.09 -6.44 2.98
CA PHE A 191 6.89 -5.07 3.44
C PHE A 191 5.67 -4.95 4.37
N ILE A 192 4.53 -5.53 3.99
CA ILE A 192 3.30 -5.39 4.78
C ILE A 192 3.40 -6.14 6.11
N LEU A 193 4.02 -7.31 6.12
CA LEU A 193 4.23 -8.11 7.33
C LEU A 193 5.17 -7.39 8.30
N LEU A 194 6.25 -6.82 7.77
CA LEU A 194 7.19 -6.01 8.55
C LEU A 194 6.52 -4.74 9.11
N LEU A 195 5.68 -4.09 8.29
CA LEU A 195 4.93 -2.91 8.70
C LEU A 195 3.94 -3.25 9.81
N ALA A 196 3.22 -4.37 9.71
CA ALA A 196 2.30 -4.83 10.75
C ALA A 196 3.02 -5.21 12.05
N LEU A 197 4.23 -5.74 11.94
CA LEU A 197 5.04 -6.13 13.09
C LEU A 197 5.64 -4.91 13.83
N LYS A 198 6.20 -3.93 13.10
CA LYS A 198 6.88 -2.77 13.70
C LYS A 198 5.93 -1.61 14.01
N TYR A 199 4.87 -1.46 13.21
CA TYR A 199 3.93 -0.34 13.28
C TYR A 199 2.49 -0.84 13.16
N PRO A 200 2.01 -1.68 14.09
CA PRO A 200 0.65 -2.24 14.04
C PRO A 200 -0.43 -1.16 14.01
N VAL A 201 -0.15 0.01 14.58
CA VAL A 201 -1.04 1.17 14.53
C VAL A 201 -1.29 1.67 13.12
N VAL A 202 -0.40 1.44 12.16
CA VAL A 202 -0.68 1.80 10.77
C VAL A 202 -1.79 0.88 10.23
N CYS A 203 -1.94 -0.34 10.78
CA CYS A 203 -2.93 -1.37 10.45
C CYS A 203 -4.32 -1.11 11.03
N LEU A 204 -4.63 0.10 11.48
CA LEU A 204 -5.91 0.40 12.12
C LEU A 204 -7.09 0.14 11.17
N PRO A 205 -8.06 -0.75 11.50
CA PRO A 205 -9.32 -0.80 10.79
C PRO A 205 -10.11 0.48 11.09
N SER A 206 -10.43 1.31 10.09
CA SER A 206 -11.14 2.57 10.34
C SER A 206 -12.32 2.85 9.42
N TYR A 207 -13.52 2.59 9.90
CA TYR A 207 -14.73 3.10 9.22
C TYR A 207 -14.99 4.59 9.51
N ASN A 208 -14.18 5.22 10.36
CA ASN A 208 -14.59 6.44 11.06
C ASN A 208 -14.14 7.75 10.39
N GLY A 209 -14.06 7.81 9.06
CA GLY A 209 -13.81 9.05 8.34
C GLY A 209 -12.54 9.82 8.76
N GLY A 210 -11.53 9.13 9.31
CA GLY A 210 -10.30 9.75 9.83
C GLY A 210 -10.30 10.13 11.33
N ASN A 211 -11.40 9.90 12.06
CA ASN A 211 -11.47 10.11 13.51
C ASN A 211 -10.86 8.92 14.26
N ILE A 212 -9.54 8.91 14.40
CA ILE A 212 -8.81 7.93 15.22
C ILE A 212 -8.66 8.47 16.63
N TYR A 213 -9.25 7.78 17.60
CA TYR A 213 -9.16 8.12 19.01
C TYR A 213 -7.94 7.47 19.68
N PRO A 214 -7.41 8.04 20.77
CA PRO A 214 -6.26 7.47 21.49
C PRO A 214 -6.41 5.98 21.84
N TYR A 215 -7.60 5.55 22.30
CA TYR A 215 -7.84 4.16 22.66
C TYR A 215 -7.70 3.19 21.47
N MET A 216 -7.90 3.65 20.24
CA MET A 216 -7.76 2.81 19.05
C MET A 216 -6.30 2.44 18.81
N TYR A 217 -5.38 3.39 19.03
CA TYR A 217 -3.95 3.15 18.93
C TYR A 217 -3.51 2.08 19.93
N GLU A 218 -3.90 2.24 21.20
CA GLU A 218 -3.52 1.32 22.26
C GLU A 218 -4.08 -0.08 22.02
N ILE A 219 -5.37 -0.20 21.69
CA ILE A 219 -5.98 -1.50 21.37
C ILE A 219 -5.28 -2.17 20.18
N THR A 220 -4.98 -1.43 19.11
CA THR A 220 -4.31 -2.02 17.95
C THR A 220 -2.88 -2.44 18.21
N LYS A 221 -2.17 -1.70 19.07
CA LYS A 221 -0.83 -2.08 19.51
C LYS A 221 -0.85 -3.33 20.38
N GLU A 222 -1.80 -3.42 21.30
CA GLU A 222 -2.00 -4.57 22.18
C GLU A 222 -2.39 -5.83 21.39
N VAL A 223 -3.41 -5.73 20.53
CA VAL A 223 -3.82 -6.87 19.68
C VAL A 223 -2.70 -7.25 18.72
N GLY A 224 -2.03 -6.28 18.09
CA GLY A 224 -0.89 -6.55 17.21
C GLY A 224 0.24 -7.32 17.90
N ALA A 225 0.46 -7.09 19.21
CA ALA A 225 1.44 -7.84 19.98
C ALA A 225 1.06 -9.33 20.15
N ILE A 226 -0.24 -9.65 20.20
CA ILE A 226 -0.76 -11.03 20.25
C ILE A 226 -0.44 -11.77 18.94
N TYR A 227 -0.55 -11.07 17.79
CA TYR A 227 -0.28 -11.62 16.46
C TYR A 227 1.21 -11.58 16.06
N ALA A 228 2.07 -10.94 16.85
CA ALA A 228 3.49 -10.77 16.51
C ALA A 228 4.23 -12.09 16.23
N PRO A 229 4.00 -13.21 16.97
CA PRO A 229 4.61 -14.50 16.65
C PRO A 229 4.21 -15.02 15.26
N GLN A 230 2.92 -14.95 14.91
CA GLN A 230 2.41 -15.39 13.60
C GLN A 230 2.93 -14.49 12.48
N LEU A 231 3.00 -13.17 12.71
CA LEU A 231 3.57 -12.21 11.76
C LEU A 231 5.04 -12.54 11.46
N ARG A 232 5.83 -12.84 12.50
CA ARG A 232 7.24 -13.22 12.35
C ARG A 232 7.40 -14.54 11.60
N ALA A 233 6.61 -15.55 11.95
CA ALA A 233 6.65 -16.84 11.26
C ALA A 233 6.33 -16.67 9.77
N LYS A 234 5.26 -15.92 9.45
CA LYS A 234 4.87 -15.67 8.06
C LYS A 234 5.87 -14.81 7.30
N LEU A 235 6.44 -13.79 7.95
CA LEU A 235 7.52 -13.00 7.36
C LEU A 235 8.70 -13.90 7.01
N HIS A 236 9.10 -14.79 7.92
CA HIS A 236 10.19 -15.72 7.68
C HIS A 236 9.94 -16.65 6.48
N GLU A 237 8.72 -17.15 6.28
CA GLU A 237 8.36 -17.92 5.07
C GLU A 237 8.54 -17.09 3.79
N VAL A 238 8.11 -15.83 3.79
CA VAL A 238 8.27 -14.92 2.64
C VAL A 238 9.75 -14.59 2.41
N GLU A 239 10.53 -14.41 3.48
CA GLU A 239 11.98 -14.19 3.41
C GLU A 239 12.72 -15.38 2.79
N GLN A 240 12.34 -16.61 3.15
CA GLN A 240 12.88 -17.82 2.54
C GLN A 240 12.58 -17.84 1.04
N SER A 241 11.34 -17.57 0.64
CA SER A 241 10.98 -17.51 -0.79
C SER A 241 11.72 -16.39 -1.54
N LEU A 242 11.89 -15.22 -0.93
CA LEU A 242 12.72 -14.15 -1.51
C LEU A 242 14.16 -14.63 -1.72
N PHE A 243 14.76 -15.27 -0.72
CA PHE A 243 16.13 -15.78 -0.78
C PHE A 243 16.30 -16.86 -1.86
N GLU A 244 15.37 -17.81 -1.96
CA GLU A 244 15.35 -18.86 -2.99
C GLU A 244 15.37 -18.29 -4.42
N HIS A 245 14.84 -17.08 -4.61
CA HIS A 245 14.80 -16.38 -5.89
C HIS A 245 15.85 -15.27 -6.02
N GLY A 246 16.86 -15.25 -5.14
CA GLY A 246 17.95 -14.26 -5.18
C GLY A 246 17.50 -12.83 -4.90
N LEU A 247 16.36 -12.67 -4.23
CA LEU A 247 15.78 -11.38 -3.86
C LEU A 247 16.10 -11.05 -2.40
N THR A 248 16.26 -9.77 -2.14
CA THR A 248 16.29 -9.22 -0.78
C THR A 248 15.27 -8.10 -0.70
N TYR A 249 14.78 -7.85 0.51
CA TYR A 249 13.89 -6.72 0.78
C TYR A 249 14.60 -5.77 1.74
N GLU A 250 14.30 -4.49 1.61
CA GLU A 250 14.89 -3.47 2.47
C GLU A 250 14.38 -3.65 3.91
N ASN A 251 15.27 -4.05 4.82
CA ASN A 251 15.01 -4.08 6.26
C ASN A 251 14.82 -2.68 6.88
N SER A 252 15.06 -1.62 6.09
CA SER A 252 15.02 -0.22 6.52
C SER A 252 13.59 0.32 6.59
N LEU A 253 12.81 -0.18 7.54
CA LEU A 253 11.71 0.61 8.11
C LEU A 253 12.23 1.72 9.00
#